data_AF-A0A935JA68-F1
#
_entry.id   AF-A0A935JA68-F1
#
_cell.length_a   1.000
_cell.length_b   1.000
_cell.length_c   1.000
_cell.angle_alpha   90.00
_cell.angle_beta   90.00
_cell.angle_gamma   90.00
#
_symmetry.space_group_name_H-M   'P 1'
#
loop_
_entity.id
_entity.type
_entity.pdbx_description
1 polymer ?
#
loop_
_entity_poly.entity_id
_entity_poly.type
_entity_poly.pdbx_seq_one_letter_code
_entity_poly.pdbx_strand_id
1 'polypeptide(L)'
;MISSISYLQRALLASRMETLIRWYRGGRVTDAHVEKISSSLPLYLYHLPLSFLPGKFHRFFSDRRFFVDTLYNIIVRPIRLYFNPVLREEWLREIVSEGQERQVLSKEDAEEILSQIHDPYIHKYLQSLAVHVGMSPITHVISTGLAILYILNHPEMPRAEAYAMAAGILAFFQIIPVSPGSFARGLYVLFLAIKERNFKDYNLALPLSFFKYVGYISFPIQMTYSYPTLARCMAGFWATRVARIIPVFGEGGALLEHKAFNFFYNWPLTIRRKMNERAELRKTQKTRSWHVLLIVMIFSLTSWLLQNLHVSIRGMLPAFGVVAPVLILFGFLGGVIVNSGSGGSSFSRRVLMALTSGVVIGLLAALGLLFFDPETEVNLIDWASTIIWCSFITATFSTTGAVLTEFKV
;
A
#
# COMPACT_ATOMS: atom_id res chain seq x y z
N MET A 1 -24.55 12.42 -47.60
CA MET A 1 -23.95 13.37 -48.56
C MET A 1 -22.43 13.27 -48.48
N ILE A 2 -21.79 12.53 -49.39
CA ILE A 2 -20.36 12.63 -49.68
C ILE A 2 -20.30 12.99 -51.16
N SER A 3 -20.40 14.27 -51.50
CA SER A 3 -20.58 14.73 -52.89
C SER A 3 -19.26 14.93 -53.65
N SER A 4 -18.09 14.82 -53.00
CA SER A 4 -16.81 14.74 -53.72
C SER A 4 -15.74 13.96 -52.94
N ILE A 5 -15.04 13.07 -53.66
CA ILE A 5 -13.93 12.25 -53.13
C ILE A 5 -12.75 13.14 -52.74
N SER A 6 -12.53 14.23 -53.48
CA SER A 6 -11.48 15.23 -53.20
C SER A 6 -11.68 15.95 -51.86
N TYR A 7 -12.93 16.28 -51.51
CA TYR A 7 -13.25 16.86 -50.21
C TYR A 7 -13.00 15.86 -49.08
N LEU A 8 -13.41 14.60 -49.25
CA LEU A 8 -13.17 13.54 -48.28
C LEU A 8 -11.67 13.34 -48.01
N GLN A 9 -10.83 13.32 -49.06
CA GLN A 9 -9.38 13.21 -48.92
C GLN A 9 -8.76 14.39 -48.15
N ARG A 10 -9.20 15.63 -48.44
CA ARG A 10 -8.74 16.82 -47.72
C ARG A 10 -9.18 16.83 -46.26
N ALA A 11 -10.42 16.41 -45.98
CA ALA A 11 -10.95 16.31 -44.62
C ALA A 11 -10.19 15.25 -43.78
N LEU A 12 -9.90 14.08 -44.36
CA LEU A 12 -9.10 13.04 -43.71
C LEU A 12 -7.67 13.50 -43.45
N LEU A 13 -7.06 14.22 -44.40
CA LEU A 13 -5.71 14.77 -44.23
C LEU A 13 -5.68 15.83 -43.12
N ALA A 14 -6.66 16.74 -43.09
CA ALA A 14 -6.78 17.75 -42.04
C ALA A 14 -6.96 17.11 -40.66
N SER A 15 -7.88 16.14 -40.54
CA SER A 15 -8.10 15.39 -39.29
C SER A 15 -6.83 14.68 -38.81
N ARG A 16 -6.08 14.05 -39.72
CA ARG A 16 -4.80 13.40 -39.41
C ARG A 16 -3.77 14.39 -38.87
N MET A 17 -3.64 15.57 -39.49
CA MET A 17 -2.68 16.59 -39.03
C MET A 17 -3.07 17.16 -37.67
N GLU A 18 -4.36 17.38 -37.43
CA GLU A 18 -4.85 17.84 -36.13
C GLU A 18 -4.56 16.82 -35.03
N THR A 19 -4.79 15.53 -35.28
CA THR A 19 -4.45 14.45 -34.36
C THR A 19 -2.94 14.38 -34.09
N LEU A 20 -2.10 14.57 -35.12
CA LEU A 20 -0.64 14.60 -34.97
C LEU A 20 -0.17 15.77 -34.13
N ILE A 21 -0.75 16.96 -34.30
CA ILE A 21 -0.45 18.13 -33.47
C ILE A 21 -0.80 17.83 -32.00
N ARG A 22 -1.94 17.20 -31.73
CA ARG A 22 -2.32 16.78 -30.38
C ARG A 22 -1.34 15.75 -29.81
N TRP A 23 -0.89 14.78 -30.61
CA TRP A 23 0.08 13.79 -30.19
C TRP A 23 1.45 14.40 -29.87
N TYR A 24 1.91 15.32 -30.69
CA TYR A 24 3.15 16.05 -30.46
C TYR A 24 3.11 16.87 -29.16
N ARG A 25 2.06 17.70 -28.99
CA ARG A 25 1.87 18.49 -27.76
C ARG A 25 1.73 17.62 -26.50
N GLY A 26 1.10 16.46 -26.63
CA GLY A 26 0.98 15.47 -25.55
C GLY A 26 2.25 14.66 -25.28
N GLY A 27 3.38 14.95 -25.96
CA GLY A 27 4.65 14.25 -25.79
C GLY A 27 4.62 12.78 -26.24
N ARG A 28 3.62 12.37 -27.04
CA ARG A 28 3.44 11.00 -27.54
C ARG A 28 4.42 10.67 -28.66
N VAL A 29 4.78 11.68 -29.45
CA VAL A 29 5.60 11.55 -30.67
C VAL A 29 6.61 12.70 -30.67
N THR A 30 7.86 12.42 -31.06
CA THR A 30 8.92 13.43 -31.21
C THR A 30 8.81 14.17 -32.54
N ASP A 31 9.38 15.37 -32.65
CA ASP A 31 9.44 16.15 -33.91
C ASP A 31 9.85 15.32 -35.13
N ALA A 32 10.96 14.58 -35.03
CA ALA A 32 11.47 13.74 -36.11
C ALA A 32 10.54 12.58 -36.52
N HIS A 33 9.60 12.18 -35.66
CA HIS A 33 8.60 11.15 -35.95
C HIS A 33 7.29 11.74 -36.47
N VAL A 34 6.96 12.99 -36.14
CA VAL A 34 5.76 13.67 -36.65
C VAL A 34 5.80 13.75 -38.18
N GLU A 35 6.96 14.11 -38.75
CA GLU A 35 7.16 14.20 -40.20
C GLU A 35 7.06 12.84 -40.90
N LYS A 36 7.52 11.77 -40.25
CA LYS A 36 7.41 10.39 -40.77
C LYS A 36 5.97 9.88 -40.74
N ILE A 37 5.20 10.23 -39.70
CA ILE A 37 3.81 9.81 -39.57
C ILE A 37 2.89 10.65 -40.48
N SER A 38 3.20 11.94 -40.67
CA SER A 38 2.40 12.81 -41.55
C SER A 38 2.46 12.37 -43.02
N SER A 39 3.58 11.79 -43.45
CA SER A 39 3.80 11.28 -44.81
C SER A 39 3.32 9.84 -45.03
N SER A 40 3.01 9.07 -43.98
CA SER A 40 2.67 7.64 -44.07
C SER A 40 1.34 7.29 -43.39
N LEU A 41 0.35 6.90 -44.19
CA LEU A 41 -0.95 6.45 -43.69
C LEU A 41 -0.86 5.16 -42.84
N PRO A 42 -0.05 4.14 -43.20
CA PRO A 42 0.12 2.96 -42.35
C PRO A 42 0.70 3.28 -40.97
N LEU A 43 1.68 4.18 -40.89
CA LEU A 43 2.25 4.59 -39.60
C LEU A 43 1.22 5.34 -38.76
N TYR A 44 0.41 6.20 -39.37
CA TYR A 44 -0.69 6.86 -38.67
C TYR A 44 -1.69 5.86 -38.08
N LEU A 45 -2.09 4.85 -38.88
CA LEU A 45 -3.01 3.79 -38.43
C LEU A 45 -2.43 2.92 -37.32
N TYR A 46 -1.10 2.70 -37.29
CA TYR A 46 -0.42 2.02 -36.19
C TYR A 46 -0.45 2.83 -34.87
N HIS A 47 -0.28 4.15 -34.95
CA HIS A 47 -0.33 5.03 -33.78
C HIS A 47 -1.76 5.27 -33.27
N LEU A 48 -2.77 5.13 -34.13
CA LEU A 48 -4.17 5.38 -33.79
C LEU A 48 -4.70 4.52 -32.61
N PRO A 49 -4.57 3.18 -32.60
CA PRO A 49 -5.03 2.37 -31.46
C PRO A 49 -4.22 2.66 -30.18
N LEU A 50 -2.93 2.99 -30.32
CA LEU A 50 -2.08 3.37 -29.19
C LEU A 50 -2.46 4.73 -28.58
N SER A 51 -3.22 5.56 -29.30
CA SER A 51 -3.63 6.88 -28.83
C SER A 51 -4.63 6.85 -27.66
N PHE A 52 -5.25 5.70 -27.39
CA PHE A 52 -6.04 5.45 -26.18
C PHE A 52 -5.17 5.43 -24.92
N LEU A 53 -3.88 5.09 -25.06
CA LEU A 53 -2.96 5.00 -23.94
C LEU A 53 -2.49 6.41 -23.49
N PRO A 54 -2.11 6.57 -22.20
CA PRO A 54 -1.40 7.75 -21.73
C PRO A 54 -0.16 8.06 -22.56
N GLY A 55 0.23 9.32 -22.64
CA GLY A 55 1.21 9.77 -23.64
C GLY A 55 2.56 9.04 -23.60
N LYS A 56 3.04 8.69 -22.41
CA LYS A 56 4.26 7.92 -22.20
C LYS A 56 4.13 6.46 -22.63
N PHE A 57 2.98 5.83 -22.46
CA PHE A 57 2.74 4.46 -22.93
C PHE A 57 2.65 4.40 -24.45
N HIS A 58 1.96 5.37 -25.06
CA HIS A 58 1.96 5.51 -26.52
C HIS A 58 3.39 5.60 -27.04
N ARG A 59 4.22 6.47 -26.44
CA ARG A 59 5.64 6.59 -26.81
C ARG A 59 6.44 5.31 -26.52
N PHE A 60 6.18 4.63 -25.40
CA PHE A 60 6.84 3.38 -25.03
C PHE A 60 6.63 2.27 -26.06
N PHE A 61 5.44 2.14 -26.63
CA PHE A 61 5.17 1.12 -27.64
C PHE A 61 5.54 1.56 -29.06
N SER A 62 5.66 2.86 -29.32
CA SER A 62 5.90 3.38 -30.68
C SER A 62 7.34 3.82 -30.96
N ASP A 63 8.11 4.22 -29.94
CA ASP A 63 9.50 4.68 -30.09
C ASP A 63 10.45 3.67 -29.45
N ARG A 64 11.20 2.94 -30.30
CA ARG A 64 12.16 1.93 -29.86
C ARG A 64 13.27 2.50 -28.97
N ARG A 65 13.74 3.74 -29.23
CA ARG A 65 14.80 4.34 -28.41
C ARG A 65 14.26 4.63 -27.01
N PHE A 66 13.08 5.24 -26.95
CA PHE A 66 12.41 5.50 -25.68
C PHE A 66 12.09 4.20 -24.92
N PHE A 67 11.67 3.13 -25.61
CA PHE A 67 11.47 1.80 -25.01
C PHE A 67 12.75 1.27 -24.37
N VAL A 68 13.87 1.24 -25.10
CA VAL A 68 15.16 0.72 -24.61
C VAL A 68 15.68 1.57 -23.46
N ASP A 69 15.64 2.89 -23.57
CA ASP A 69 16.07 3.80 -22.50
C ASP A 69 15.22 3.64 -21.25
N THR A 70 13.91 3.48 -21.40
CA THR A 70 12.99 3.26 -20.28
C THR A 70 13.28 1.92 -19.61
N LEU A 71 13.47 0.85 -20.39
CA LEU A 71 13.76 -0.48 -19.86
C LEU A 71 15.13 -0.52 -19.16
N TYR A 72 16.13 0.13 -19.75
CA TYR A 72 17.45 0.30 -19.14
C TYR A 72 17.37 1.06 -17.81
N ASN A 73 16.61 2.16 -17.76
CA ASN A 73 16.43 2.93 -16.54
C ASN A 73 15.62 2.20 -15.45
N ILE A 74 14.66 1.35 -15.82
CA ILE A 74 13.85 0.59 -14.86
C ILE A 74 14.60 -0.64 -14.35
N ILE A 75 15.34 -1.35 -15.21
CA ILE A 75 15.94 -2.65 -14.88
C ILE A 75 17.43 -2.52 -14.56
N VAL A 76 18.20 -1.88 -15.43
CA VAL A 76 19.67 -1.88 -15.34
C VAL A 76 20.16 -0.86 -14.31
N ARG A 77 19.53 0.31 -14.24
CA ARG A 77 19.95 1.39 -13.33
C ARG A 77 19.85 0.99 -11.84
N PRO A 78 18.76 0.35 -11.33
CA PRO A 78 18.73 -0.11 -9.95
C PRO A 78 19.79 -1.17 -9.64
N ILE A 79 20.05 -2.09 -10.58
CA ILE A 79 21.10 -3.10 -10.43
C ILE A 79 22.48 -2.44 -10.35
N ARG A 80 22.78 -1.48 -11.23
CA ARG A 80 24.05 -0.74 -11.18
C ARG A 80 24.18 0.09 -9.91
N LEU A 81 23.12 0.73 -9.45
CA LEU A 81 23.09 1.45 -8.17
C LEU A 81 23.34 0.52 -6.98
N TYR A 82 22.90 -0.73 -7.04
CA TYR A 82 23.17 -1.72 -5.99
C TYR A 82 24.66 -2.11 -5.91
N PHE A 83 25.32 -2.27 -7.05
CA PHE A 83 26.71 -2.76 -7.10
C PHE A 83 27.78 -1.65 -7.11
N ASN A 84 27.48 -0.45 -7.61
CA ASN A 84 28.49 0.61 -7.76
C ASN A 84 28.35 1.70 -6.68
N PRO A 85 29.29 1.81 -5.72
CA PRO A 85 29.25 2.84 -4.67
C PRO A 85 29.42 4.26 -5.21
N VAL A 86 30.29 4.46 -6.20
CA VAL A 86 30.53 5.78 -6.83
C VAL A 86 29.25 6.27 -7.50
N LEU A 87 28.56 5.39 -8.23
CA LEU A 87 27.30 5.72 -8.88
C LEU A 87 26.20 6.09 -7.86
N ARG A 88 26.23 5.51 -6.64
CA ARG A 88 25.29 5.89 -5.58
C ARG A 88 25.56 7.28 -5.04
N GLU A 89 26.83 7.63 -4.86
CA GLU A 89 27.23 8.96 -4.41
C GLU A 89 26.87 10.00 -5.46
N GLU A 90 27.24 9.78 -6.73
CA GLU A 90 26.88 10.65 -7.85
C GLU A 90 25.36 10.82 -7.93
N TRP A 91 24.62 9.72 -7.84
CA TRP A 91 23.17 9.77 -7.87
C TRP A 91 22.59 10.55 -6.68
N LEU A 92 23.16 10.43 -5.48
CA LEU A 92 22.73 11.22 -4.34
C LEU A 92 23.05 12.71 -4.51
N ARG A 93 24.23 13.04 -5.06
CA ARG A 93 24.62 14.42 -5.39
C ARG A 93 23.67 15.03 -6.42
N GLU A 94 23.29 14.27 -7.45
CA GLU A 94 22.27 14.68 -8.42
C GLU A 94 20.93 14.98 -7.73
N ILE A 95 20.50 14.12 -6.81
CA ILE A 95 19.25 14.31 -6.06
C ILE A 95 19.29 15.59 -5.22
N VAL A 96 20.40 15.83 -4.52
CA VAL A 96 20.58 17.03 -3.70
C VAL A 96 20.60 18.29 -4.57
N SER A 97 21.35 18.28 -5.68
CA SER A 97 21.41 19.39 -6.64
C SER A 97 20.02 19.70 -7.23
N GLU A 98 19.28 18.67 -7.66
CA GLU A 98 17.92 18.83 -8.18
C GLU A 98 16.96 19.36 -7.09
N GLY A 99 17.15 18.93 -5.83
CA GLY A 99 16.40 19.43 -4.69
C GLY A 99 16.67 20.91 -4.38
N GLN A 100 17.91 21.36 -4.55
CA GLN A 100 18.29 22.77 -4.43
C GLN A 100 17.70 23.61 -5.58
N GLU A 101 17.82 23.16 -6.83
CA GLU A 101 17.24 23.84 -7.99
C GLU A 101 15.72 24.03 -7.87
N ARG A 102 15.04 23.04 -7.29
CA ARG A 102 13.59 23.08 -7.06
C ARG A 102 13.16 23.75 -5.76
N GLN A 103 14.09 24.34 -5.00
CA GLN A 103 13.82 24.95 -3.71
C GLN A 103 13.13 24.00 -2.71
N VAL A 104 13.31 22.69 -2.86
CA VAL A 104 12.84 21.66 -1.91
C VAL A 104 13.81 21.56 -0.73
N LEU A 105 15.08 21.91 -0.95
CA LEU A 105 16.15 21.95 0.05
C LEU A 105 16.70 23.36 0.20
N SER A 106 16.96 23.78 1.45
CA SER A 106 17.79 24.95 1.71
C SER A 106 19.27 24.63 1.44
N LYS A 107 20.11 25.66 1.39
CA LYS A 107 21.56 25.46 1.22
C LYS A 107 22.15 24.69 2.40
N GLU A 108 21.69 25.01 3.60
CA GLU A 108 22.12 24.39 4.86
C GLU A 108 21.73 22.91 4.89
N ASP A 109 20.48 22.56 4.54
CA ASP A 109 20.00 21.18 4.48
C ASP A 109 20.76 20.36 3.43
N ALA A 110 21.15 20.98 2.31
CA ALA A 110 21.94 20.32 1.26
C ALA A 110 23.39 20.06 1.69
N GLU A 111 24.03 21.02 2.37
CA GLU A 111 25.37 20.85 2.94
C GLU A 111 25.38 19.77 4.04
N GLU A 112 24.33 19.71 4.88
CA GLU A 112 24.16 18.65 5.86
C GLU A 112 24.15 17.26 5.19
N ILE A 113 23.33 17.07 4.15
CA ILE A 113 23.25 15.80 3.42
C ILE A 113 24.59 15.44 2.78
N LEU A 114 25.25 16.41 2.12
CA LEU A 114 26.52 16.17 1.43
C LEU A 114 27.66 15.86 2.40
N SER A 115 27.64 16.43 3.61
CA SER A 115 28.63 16.13 4.66
C SER A 115 28.55 14.68 5.15
N GLN A 116 27.36 14.08 5.07
CA GLN A 116 27.08 12.72 5.56
C GLN A 116 27.16 11.66 4.45
N ILE A 117 27.42 12.04 3.19
CA ILE A 117 27.32 11.13 2.02
C ILE A 117 28.15 9.86 2.11
N HIS A 118 29.30 9.93 2.81
CA HIS A 118 30.21 8.80 2.99
C HIS A 118 29.83 7.89 4.17
N ASP A 119 28.71 8.18 4.85
CA ASP A 119 28.19 7.34 5.92
C ASP A 119 27.77 5.96 5.35
N PRO A 120 28.34 4.86 5.87
CA PRO A 120 27.98 3.51 5.45
C PRO A 120 26.47 3.22 5.53
N TYR A 121 25.75 3.85 6.48
CA TYR A 121 24.32 3.67 6.63
C TYR A 121 23.53 4.20 5.42
N ILE A 122 23.94 5.33 4.85
CA ILE A 122 23.29 5.90 3.65
C ILE A 122 23.48 4.96 2.46
N HIS A 123 24.66 4.38 2.27
CA HIS A 123 24.89 3.42 1.19
C HIS A 123 24.04 2.16 1.35
N LYS A 124 23.92 1.62 2.57
CA LYS A 124 23.03 0.48 2.87
C LYS A 124 21.57 0.80 2.56
N TYR A 125 21.14 2.01 2.89
CA TYR A 125 19.81 2.49 2.57
C TYR A 125 19.56 2.50 1.05
N LEU A 126 20.45 3.12 0.28
CA LEU A 126 20.29 3.23 -1.17
C LEU A 126 20.29 1.84 -1.84
N GLN A 127 21.10 0.90 -1.34
CA GLN A 127 21.08 -0.50 -1.78
C GLN A 127 19.75 -1.19 -1.46
N SER A 128 19.29 -1.08 -0.22
CA SER A 128 18.02 -1.68 0.20
C SER A 128 16.85 -1.11 -0.58
N LEU A 129 16.81 0.21 -0.81
CA LEU A 129 15.81 0.86 -1.64
C LEU A 129 15.80 0.29 -3.07
N ALA A 130 16.96 0.16 -3.72
CA ALA A 130 17.07 -0.41 -5.05
C ALA A 130 16.53 -1.85 -5.12
N VAL A 131 16.87 -2.69 -4.12
CA VAL A 131 16.35 -4.06 -4.02
C VAL A 131 14.83 -4.08 -3.84
N HIS A 132 14.28 -3.23 -2.97
CA HIS A 132 12.84 -3.18 -2.70
C HIS A 132 12.04 -2.76 -3.93
N VAL A 133 12.56 -1.83 -4.71
CA VAL A 133 11.98 -1.40 -5.99
C VAL A 133 12.09 -2.53 -7.03
N GLY A 134 13.25 -3.16 -7.13
CA GLY A 134 13.49 -4.28 -8.04
C GLY A 134 12.62 -5.52 -7.74
N MET A 135 12.20 -5.70 -6.48
CA MET A 135 11.29 -6.78 -6.07
C MET A 135 9.80 -6.47 -6.30
N SER A 136 9.43 -5.23 -6.63
CA SER A 136 8.03 -4.86 -6.88
C SER A 136 7.33 -5.68 -7.97
N PRO A 137 7.99 -6.04 -9.10
CA PRO A 137 7.36 -6.84 -10.16
C PRO A 137 7.11 -8.31 -9.79
N ILE A 138 7.75 -8.84 -8.73
CA ILE A 138 7.70 -10.28 -8.38
C ILE A 138 6.25 -10.75 -8.17
N THR A 139 5.43 -9.96 -7.46
CA THR A 139 4.02 -10.31 -7.22
C THR A 139 3.26 -10.44 -8.54
N HIS A 140 3.50 -9.55 -9.50
CA HIS A 140 2.85 -9.61 -10.81
C HIS A 140 3.28 -10.83 -11.62
N VAL A 141 4.59 -11.11 -11.64
CA VAL A 141 5.14 -12.29 -12.34
C VAL A 141 4.53 -13.57 -11.77
N ILE A 142 4.50 -13.71 -10.43
CA ILE A 142 3.96 -14.91 -9.78
C ILE A 142 2.44 -15.01 -9.97
N SER A 143 1.69 -13.91 -9.77
CA SER A 143 0.23 -13.96 -9.94
C SER A 143 -0.19 -14.27 -11.37
N THR A 144 0.51 -13.69 -12.36
CA THR A 144 0.25 -13.95 -13.78
C THR A 144 0.68 -15.36 -14.17
N GLY A 145 1.84 -15.82 -13.68
CA GLY A 145 2.29 -17.20 -13.88
C GLY A 145 1.28 -18.22 -13.33
N LEU A 146 0.79 -18.02 -12.10
CA LEU A 146 -0.24 -18.88 -11.50
C LEU A 146 -1.56 -18.84 -12.28
N ALA A 147 -2.00 -17.66 -12.72
CA ALA A 147 -3.21 -17.53 -13.53
C ALA A 147 -3.09 -18.28 -14.87
N ILE A 148 -1.94 -18.18 -15.54
CA ILE A 148 -1.66 -18.91 -16.79
C ILE A 148 -1.61 -20.42 -16.54
N LEU A 149 -0.84 -20.84 -15.53
CA LEU A 149 -0.73 -22.26 -15.15
C LEU A 149 -2.10 -22.86 -14.80
N TYR A 150 -2.95 -22.09 -14.12
CA TYR A 150 -4.32 -22.51 -13.80
C TYR A 150 -5.14 -22.78 -15.07
N ILE A 151 -5.11 -21.87 -16.06
CA ILE A 151 -5.82 -22.05 -17.33
C ILE A 151 -5.27 -23.24 -18.12
N LEU A 152 -3.94 -23.45 -18.09
CA LEU A 152 -3.30 -24.54 -18.83
C LEU A 152 -3.56 -25.91 -18.20
N ASN A 153 -3.66 -25.98 -16.87
CA ASN A 153 -3.85 -27.23 -16.13
C ASN A 153 -5.32 -27.66 -15.98
N HIS A 154 -6.29 -26.84 -16.42
CA HIS A 154 -7.72 -27.17 -16.40
C HIS A 154 -8.35 -27.09 -17.80
N PRO A 155 -7.87 -27.89 -18.79
CA PRO A 155 -8.42 -27.91 -20.14
C PRO A 155 -9.87 -28.43 -20.22
N GLU A 156 -10.31 -29.17 -19.21
CA GLU A 156 -11.66 -29.73 -19.08
C GLU A 156 -12.73 -28.69 -18.73
N MET A 157 -12.33 -27.52 -18.22
CA MET A 157 -13.26 -26.46 -17.79
C MET A 157 -13.66 -25.56 -18.96
N PRO A 158 -14.92 -25.09 -19.03
CA PRO A 158 -15.32 -24.07 -20.00
C PRO A 158 -14.42 -22.83 -19.91
N ARG A 159 -13.94 -22.34 -21.06
CA ARG A 159 -12.95 -21.24 -21.13
C ARG A 159 -13.39 -19.98 -20.37
N ALA A 160 -14.68 -19.67 -20.38
CA ALA A 160 -15.22 -18.53 -19.66
C ALA A 160 -15.00 -18.65 -18.13
N GLU A 161 -15.21 -19.83 -17.57
CA GLU A 161 -15.04 -20.10 -16.14
C GLU A 161 -13.56 -20.14 -15.75
N ALA A 162 -12.70 -20.74 -16.58
CA ALA A 162 -11.26 -20.73 -16.39
C ALA A 162 -10.68 -19.29 -16.38
N TYR A 163 -11.15 -18.43 -17.29
CA TYR A 163 -10.76 -17.01 -17.31
C TYR A 163 -11.30 -16.24 -16.11
N ALA A 164 -12.52 -16.55 -15.65
CA ALA A 164 -13.08 -15.94 -14.44
C ALA A 164 -12.23 -16.29 -13.21
N MET A 165 -11.79 -17.55 -13.06
CA MET A 165 -10.91 -17.94 -11.97
C MET A 165 -9.52 -17.32 -12.09
N ALA A 166 -8.96 -17.26 -13.29
CA ALA A 166 -7.70 -16.56 -13.53
C ALA A 166 -7.78 -15.07 -13.14
N ALA A 167 -8.87 -14.40 -13.47
CA ALA A 167 -9.13 -13.03 -13.01
C ALA A 167 -9.28 -12.94 -11.49
N GLY A 168 -9.93 -13.93 -10.86
CA GLY A 168 -10.03 -14.07 -9.41
C GLY A 168 -8.67 -14.20 -8.73
N ILE A 169 -7.76 -15.02 -9.27
CA ILE A 169 -6.38 -15.18 -8.79
C ILE A 169 -5.65 -13.83 -8.84
N LEU A 170 -5.74 -13.12 -9.97
CA LEU A 170 -5.11 -11.80 -10.11
C LEU A 170 -5.68 -10.79 -9.10
N ALA A 171 -7.00 -10.75 -8.92
CA ALA A 171 -7.66 -9.86 -7.97
C ALA A 171 -7.29 -10.19 -6.51
N PHE A 172 -7.22 -11.48 -6.17
CA PHE A 172 -6.81 -11.96 -4.85
C PHE A 172 -5.42 -11.43 -4.48
N PHE A 173 -4.42 -11.64 -5.34
CA PHE A 173 -3.08 -11.08 -5.12
C PHE A 173 -3.03 -9.55 -5.13
N GLN A 174 -4.06 -8.87 -5.64
CA GLN A 174 -4.17 -7.42 -5.50
C GLN A 174 -4.60 -6.95 -4.10
N ILE A 175 -5.42 -7.74 -3.41
CA ILE A 175 -6.07 -7.37 -2.14
C ILE A 175 -5.27 -7.84 -0.92
N ILE A 176 -4.56 -8.97 -1.01
CA ILE A 176 -3.87 -9.52 0.16
C ILE A 176 -2.75 -8.55 0.63
N PRO A 177 -2.68 -8.27 1.94
CA PRO A 177 -1.67 -7.36 2.51
C PRO A 177 -0.24 -7.92 2.42
N VAL A 178 -0.08 -9.24 2.40
CA VAL A 178 1.20 -9.93 2.22
C VAL A 178 1.20 -10.66 0.88
N SER A 179 2.08 -10.26 -0.02
CA SER A 179 2.21 -10.80 -1.37
C SER A 179 3.58 -11.46 -1.56
N PRO A 180 3.78 -12.28 -2.61
CA PRO A 180 5.07 -12.92 -2.86
C PRO A 180 6.25 -11.95 -2.92
N GLY A 181 6.08 -10.78 -3.56
CA GLY A 181 7.09 -9.73 -3.59
C GLY A 181 7.35 -9.10 -2.23
N SER A 182 6.32 -8.88 -1.41
CA SER A 182 6.51 -8.33 -0.06
C SER A 182 7.13 -9.34 0.91
N PHE A 183 6.83 -10.63 0.71
CA PHE A 183 7.50 -11.71 1.42
C PHE A 183 8.98 -11.81 1.05
N ALA A 184 9.33 -11.74 -0.24
CA ALA A 184 10.73 -11.73 -0.70
C ALA A 184 11.52 -10.54 -0.13
N ARG A 185 10.91 -9.34 -0.09
CA ARG A 185 11.51 -8.17 0.56
C ARG A 185 11.68 -8.38 2.06
N GLY A 186 10.66 -8.91 2.74
CA GLY A 186 10.72 -9.21 4.17
C GLY A 186 11.84 -10.16 4.54
N LEU A 187 12.01 -11.23 3.75
CA LEU A 187 13.13 -12.16 3.90
C LEU A 187 14.48 -11.50 3.64
N TYR A 188 14.57 -10.58 2.66
CA TYR A 188 15.79 -9.83 2.41
C TYR A 188 16.17 -8.93 3.61
N VAL A 189 15.20 -8.22 4.20
CA VAL A 189 15.45 -7.40 5.41
C VAL A 189 15.82 -8.26 6.60
N LEU A 190 15.14 -9.40 6.78
CA LEU A 190 15.47 -10.36 7.83
C LEU A 190 16.90 -10.89 7.66
N PHE A 191 17.29 -11.23 6.43
CA PHE A 191 18.64 -11.66 6.10
C PHE A 191 19.67 -10.58 6.45
N LEU A 192 19.41 -9.31 6.11
CA LEU A 192 20.29 -8.20 6.49
C LEU A 192 20.41 -8.04 8.00
N ALA A 193 19.28 -8.06 8.73
CA ALA A 193 19.27 -7.94 10.19
C ALA A 193 20.07 -9.06 10.87
N ILE A 194 19.95 -10.30 10.37
CA ILE A 194 20.71 -11.46 10.85
C ILE A 194 22.19 -11.34 10.48
N LYS A 195 22.50 -11.06 9.21
CA LYS A 195 23.88 -10.96 8.70
C LYS A 195 24.68 -9.87 9.42
N GLU A 196 24.05 -8.73 9.68
CA GLU A 196 24.67 -7.59 10.36
C GLU A 196 24.59 -7.69 11.89
N ARG A 197 23.90 -8.71 12.43
CA ARG A 197 23.67 -8.89 13.88
C ARG A 197 23.11 -7.65 14.56
N ASN A 198 22.32 -6.87 13.82
CA ASN A 198 21.78 -5.60 14.29
C ASN A 198 20.28 -5.59 14.03
N PHE A 199 19.48 -5.82 15.06
CA PHE A 199 18.02 -5.73 14.94
C PHE A 199 17.50 -4.32 15.23
N LYS A 200 18.21 -3.54 16.04
CA LYS A 200 17.79 -2.19 16.42
C LYS A 200 17.64 -1.29 15.19
N ASP A 201 18.60 -1.37 14.29
CA ASP A 201 18.62 -0.58 13.07
C ASP A 201 17.71 -1.16 11.98
N TYR A 202 16.93 -2.22 12.24
CA TYR A 202 15.95 -2.78 11.30
C TYR A 202 14.57 -2.99 11.93
N ASN A 203 14.39 -2.60 13.19
CA ASN A 203 13.17 -2.88 13.97
C ASN A 203 11.89 -2.33 13.32
N LEU A 204 12.00 -1.24 12.56
CA LEU A 204 10.87 -0.66 11.86
C LEU A 204 10.76 -1.17 10.42
N ALA A 205 11.88 -1.32 9.71
CA ALA A 205 11.89 -1.80 8.34
C ALA A 205 11.44 -3.26 8.23
N LEU A 206 11.84 -4.11 9.19
CA LEU A 206 11.55 -5.55 9.20
C LEU A 206 10.05 -5.85 9.16
N PRO A 207 9.21 -5.41 10.12
CA PRO A 207 7.77 -5.69 10.06
C PRO A 207 7.10 -5.02 8.86
N LEU A 208 7.50 -3.80 8.50
CA LEU A 208 6.89 -3.06 7.38
C LEU A 208 7.18 -3.68 6.02
N SER A 209 8.35 -4.27 5.81
CA SER A 209 8.77 -4.84 4.53
C SER A 209 7.87 -5.99 4.03
N PHE A 210 7.27 -6.76 4.95
CA PHE A 210 6.30 -7.82 4.67
C PHE A 210 4.96 -7.29 4.15
N PHE A 211 4.61 -6.03 4.39
CA PHE A 211 3.39 -5.42 3.88
C PHE A 211 3.56 -4.95 2.43
N LYS A 212 2.66 -5.36 1.55
CA LYS A 212 2.67 -5.03 0.13
C LYS A 212 2.67 -3.52 -0.12
N TYR A 213 1.71 -2.80 0.48
CA TYR A 213 1.42 -1.40 0.18
C TYR A 213 2.39 -0.38 0.79
N VAL A 214 3.09 -0.75 1.86
CA VAL A 214 3.99 0.17 2.58
C VAL A 214 5.42 -0.37 2.68
N GLY A 215 5.66 -1.63 2.32
CA GLY A 215 6.96 -2.25 2.49
C GLY A 215 8.06 -1.68 1.60
N TYR A 216 7.75 -0.96 0.52
CA TYR A 216 8.77 -0.28 -0.30
C TYR A 216 9.28 1.02 0.33
N ILE A 217 8.49 1.63 1.24
CA ILE A 217 8.88 2.81 2.02
C ILE A 217 9.40 2.44 3.42
N SER A 218 9.55 1.16 3.74
CA SER A 218 10.03 0.69 5.05
C SER A 218 11.38 1.31 5.45
N PHE A 219 12.36 1.29 4.54
CA PHE A 219 13.67 1.91 4.71
C PHE A 219 13.62 3.45 4.75
N PRO A 220 12.90 4.15 3.85
CA PRO A 220 12.70 5.60 3.95
C PRO A 220 12.08 6.04 5.29
N ILE A 221 11.06 5.32 5.76
CA ILE A 221 10.43 5.59 7.06
C ILE A 221 11.45 5.41 8.18
N GLN A 222 12.24 4.34 8.13
CA GLN A 222 13.27 4.10 9.13
C GLN A 222 14.36 5.18 9.12
N MET A 223 14.80 5.61 7.94
CA MET A 223 15.74 6.72 7.78
C MET A 223 15.23 8.04 8.32
N THR A 224 13.91 8.25 8.37
CA THR A 224 13.35 9.49 8.94
C THR A 224 13.74 9.67 10.42
N TYR A 225 14.12 8.59 11.12
CA TYR A 225 14.59 8.67 12.50
C TYR A 225 16.08 9.05 12.62
N SER A 226 16.92 8.60 11.70
CA SER A 226 18.38 8.79 11.77
C SER A 226 18.88 9.95 10.89
N TYR A 227 18.25 10.16 9.74
CA TYR A 227 18.62 11.14 8.71
C TYR A 227 17.36 11.88 8.20
N PRO A 228 16.71 12.72 9.04
CA PRO A 228 15.43 13.34 8.71
C PRO A 228 15.53 14.28 7.50
N THR A 229 16.63 15.01 7.33
CA THR A 229 16.84 15.93 6.19
C THR A 229 16.96 15.17 4.87
N LEU A 230 17.76 14.09 4.85
CA LEU A 230 17.88 13.21 3.70
C LEU A 230 16.57 12.48 3.37
N ALA A 231 15.83 12.00 4.39
CA ALA A 231 14.55 11.35 4.19
C ALA A 231 13.52 12.30 3.54
N ARG A 232 13.46 13.56 3.98
CA ARG A 232 12.61 14.61 3.35
C ARG A 232 13.02 14.91 1.91
N CYS A 233 14.32 15.01 1.63
CA CYS A 233 14.83 15.17 0.27
C CYS A 233 14.42 14.00 -0.64
N MET A 234 14.69 12.77 -0.19
CA MET A 234 14.32 11.55 -0.92
C MET A 234 12.81 11.43 -1.11
N ALA A 235 12.01 11.83 -0.13
CA ALA A 235 10.56 11.90 -0.22
C ALA A 235 10.10 12.83 -1.35
N GLY A 236 10.62 14.06 -1.39
CA GLY A 236 10.33 15.02 -2.46
C GLY A 236 10.79 14.53 -3.82
N PHE A 237 11.97 13.90 -3.88
CA PHE A 237 12.47 13.27 -5.09
C PHE A 237 11.59 12.12 -5.59
N TRP A 238 11.11 11.25 -4.70
CA TRP A 238 10.21 10.15 -5.06
C TRP A 238 8.83 10.64 -5.47
N ALA A 239 8.28 11.60 -4.72
CA ALA A 239 7.00 12.24 -5.03
C ALA A 239 7.04 12.90 -6.41
N THR A 240 8.13 13.60 -6.74
CA THR A 240 8.26 14.26 -8.04
C THR A 240 8.62 13.27 -9.16
N ARG A 241 9.57 12.34 -8.99
CA ARG A 241 10.17 11.56 -10.10
C ARG A 241 9.55 10.17 -10.28
N VAL A 242 9.13 9.50 -9.21
CA VAL A 242 8.52 8.15 -9.32
C VAL A 242 7.01 8.22 -9.57
N ALA A 243 6.32 9.24 -9.06
CA ALA A 243 4.97 9.53 -9.55
C ALA A 243 4.96 9.82 -11.07
N ARG A 244 6.09 10.29 -11.62
CA ARG A 244 6.30 10.42 -13.08
C ARG A 244 6.62 9.09 -13.80
N ILE A 245 7.06 8.05 -13.09
CA ILE A 245 7.32 6.70 -13.65
C ILE A 245 6.02 5.90 -13.76
N ILE A 246 5.06 6.08 -12.84
CA ILE A 246 3.71 5.50 -12.92
C ILE A 246 2.81 6.48 -13.71
N PRO A 247 2.55 6.24 -15.01
CA PRO A 247 2.04 7.24 -15.93
C PRO A 247 0.51 7.33 -15.91
N VAL A 248 -0.11 7.26 -14.73
CA VAL A 248 -1.51 7.68 -14.52
C VAL A 248 -1.56 9.19 -14.28
N PHE A 249 -0.42 9.82 -13.95
CA PHE A 249 -0.34 11.23 -13.57
C PHE A 249 0.62 11.98 -14.51
N GLY A 250 0.07 12.40 -15.65
CA GLY A 250 0.74 13.32 -16.56
C GLY A 250 0.32 14.74 -16.24
N GLU A 251 0.96 15.37 -15.25
CA GLU A 251 1.17 16.83 -15.11
C GLU A 251 1.92 17.09 -13.80
N GLY A 252 2.94 17.96 -13.84
CA GLY A 252 3.72 18.32 -12.65
C GLY A 252 2.92 19.21 -11.71
N GLY A 253 3.03 18.99 -10.40
CA GLY A 253 2.45 19.87 -9.38
C GLY A 253 0.99 19.55 -8.97
N ALA A 254 0.47 18.36 -9.27
CA ALA A 254 -0.92 18.03 -8.97
C ALA A 254 -1.16 17.76 -7.47
N LEU A 255 -2.35 18.12 -6.97
CA LEU A 255 -2.92 17.83 -5.64
C LEU A 255 -2.64 16.42 -5.10
N LEU A 256 -2.42 15.44 -5.97
CA LEU A 256 -2.08 14.06 -5.63
C LEU A 256 -0.65 13.89 -5.12
N GLU A 257 0.32 14.63 -5.65
CA GLU A 257 1.69 14.65 -5.16
C GLU A 257 1.74 15.24 -3.74
N HIS A 258 1.03 16.36 -3.55
CA HIS A 258 0.85 16.98 -2.24
C HIS A 258 0.06 16.07 -1.27
N LYS A 259 -0.97 15.36 -1.75
CA LYS A 259 -1.70 14.37 -0.93
C LYS A 259 -0.85 13.18 -0.56
N ALA A 260 -0.03 12.65 -1.47
CA ALA A 260 0.88 11.54 -1.20
C ALA A 260 1.97 11.97 -0.20
N PHE A 261 2.61 13.11 -0.43
CA PHE A 261 3.59 13.67 0.49
C PHE A 261 2.97 13.93 1.87
N ASN A 262 1.77 14.53 1.91
CA ASN A 262 1.06 14.71 3.16
C ASN A 262 0.72 13.40 3.84
N PHE A 263 0.20 12.41 3.13
CA PHE A 263 -0.24 11.14 3.70
C PHE A 263 0.93 10.32 4.28
N PHE A 264 2.09 10.32 3.60
CA PHE A 264 3.24 9.52 4.01
C PHE A 264 4.22 10.24 4.93
N TYR A 265 4.30 11.58 4.90
CA TYR A 265 5.31 12.32 5.66
C TYR A 265 4.67 13.30 6.67
N ASN A 266 3.80 14.21 6.24
CA ASN A 266 3.25 15.22 7.17
C ASN A 266 2.21 14.65 8.14
N TRP A 267 1.37 13.71 7.69
CA TRP A 267 0.30 13.11 8.47
C TRP A 267 0.85 12.23 9.61
N PRO A 268 1.85 11.35 9.39
CA PRO A 268 2.49 10.63 10.50
C PRO A 268 3.17 11.55 11.51
N LEU A 269 3.83 12.64 11.06
CA LEU A 269 4.43 13.63 11.95
C LEU A 269 3.36 14.37 12.77
N THR A 270 2.25 14.73 12.14
CA THR A 270 1.11 15.39 12.81
C THR A 270 0.45 14.44 13.82
N ILE A 271 0.23 13.17 13.45
CA ILE A 271 -0.26 12.13 14.36
C ILE A 271 0.70 12.02 15.55
N ARG A 272 2.00 11.88 15.30
CA ARG A 272 3.00 11.73 16.38
C ARG A 272 2.97 12.91 17.34
N ARG A 273 2.93 14.15 16.82
CA ARG A 273 2.83 15.35 17.65
C ARG A 273 1.57 15.33 18.52
N LYS A 274 0.42 15.05 17.92
CA LYS A 274 -0.88 14.96 18.63
C LYS A 274 -0.89 13.85 19.68
N MET A 275 -0.34 12.68 19.36
CA MET A 275 -0.21 11.56 20.31
C MET A 275 0.67 11.95 21.50
N ASN A 276 1.76 12.69 21.28
CA ASN A 276 2.62 13.17 22.36
C ASN A 276 1.91 14.21 23.23
N GLU A 277 1.24 15.21 22.63
CA GLU A 277 0.44 16.20 23.36
C GLU A 277 -0.62 15.51 24.25
N ARG A 278 -1.30 14.50 23.71
CA ARG A 278 -2.29 13.73 24.47
C ARG A 278 -1.66 12.86 25.56
N ALA A 279 -0.49 12.29 25.32
CA ALA A 279 0.24 11.55 26.33
C ALA A 279 0.59 12.45 27.51
N GLU A 280 1.05 13.69 27.26
CA GLU A 280 1.31 14.68 28.31
C GLU A 280 0.04 15.06 29.07
N LEU A 281 -1.06 15.35 28.38
CA LEU A 281 -2.35 15.65 29.03
C LEU A 281 -2.82 14.49 29.92
N ARG A 282 -2.70 13.25 29.43
CA ARG A 282 -3.11 12.06 30.17
C ARG A 282 -2.24 11.79 31.42
N LYS A 283 -0.97 12.19 31.45
CA LYS A 283 -0.13 12.04 32.66
C LYS A 283 -0.72 12.73 33.89
N THR A 284 -1.52 13.78 33.69
CA THR A 284 -2.21 14.50 34.78
C THR A 284 -3.44 13.76 35.32
N GLN A 285 -3.92 12.74 34.62
CA GLN A 285 -5.15 12.02 34.98
C GLN A 285 -4.84 10.76 35.78
N LYS A 286 -5.75 10.38 36.68
CA LYS A 286 -5.65 9.09 37.38
C LYS A 286 -5.88 7.93 36.40
N THR A 287 -5.12 6.86 36.55
CA THR A 287 -5.31 5.61 35.80
C THR A 287 -6.62 4.95 36.22
N ARG A 288 -7.44 4.51 35.26
CA ARG A 288 -8.70 3.82 35.54
C ARG A 288 -8.80 2.57 34.67
N SER A 289 -9.26 1.46 35.23
CA SER A 289 -9.46 0.19 34.50
C SER A 289 -10.76 -0.52 34.86
N TRP A 290 -11.52 -0.01 35.84
CA TRP A 290 -12.75 -0.65 36.33
C TRP A 290 -13.83 -0.76 35.24
N HIS A 291 -13.90 0.22 34.33
CA HIS A 291 -14.87 0.28 33.24
C HIS A 291 -14.68 -0.85 32.22
N VAL A 292 -13.49 -1.45 32.14
CA VAL A 292 -13.21 -2.57 31.21
C VAL A 292 -14.13 -3.75 31.51
N LEU A 293 -14.32 -4.08 32.79
CA LEU A 293 -15.19 -5.19 33.18
C LEU A 293 -16.64 -4.92 32.78
N LEU A 294 -17.14 -3.70 33.01
CA LEU A 294 -18.50 -3.32 32.61
C LEU A 294 -18.69 -3.41 31.09
N ILE A 295 -17.72 -2.94 30.31
CA ILE A 295 -17.75 -2.97 28.85
C ILE A 295 -17.84 -4.42 28.35
N VAL A 296 -16.99 -5.29 28.90
CA VAL A 296 -17.00 -6.73 28.56
C VAL A 296 -18.36 -7.33 28.87
N MET A 297 -18.94 -7.06 30.04
CA MET A 297 -20.25 -7.58 30.40
C MET A 297 -21.36 -7.08 29.46
N ILE A 298 -21.42 -5.77 29.18
CA ILE A 298 -22.46 -5.17 28.34
C ILE A 298 -22.42 -5.74 26.92
N PHE A 299 -21.24 -5.75 26.27
CA PHE A 299 -21.13 -6.24 24.89
C PHE A 299 -21.36 -7.75 24.78
N SER A 300 -20.89 -8.52 25.76
CA SER A 300 -21.13 -9.98 25.77
C SER A 300 -22.61 -10.30 25.98
N LEU A 301 -23.27 -9.64 26.95
CA LEU A 301 -24.70 -9.81 27.20
C LEU A 301 -25.53 -9.40 25.98
N THR A 302 -25.19 -8.28 25.35
CA THR A 302 -25.90 -7.83 24.14
C THR A 302 -25.69 -8.81 22.99
N SER A 303 -24.49 -9.38 22.84
CA SER A 303 -24.23 -10.43 21.84
C SER A 303 -25.11 -11.65 22.09
N TRP A 304 -25.24 -12.11 23.33
CA TRP A 304 -26.12 -13.22 23.69
C TRP A 304 -27.59 -12.93 23.40
N LEU A 305 -28.07 -11.74 23.77
CA LEU A 305 -29.45 -11.34 23.49
C LEU A 305 -29.76 -11.32 21.99
N LEU A 306 -28.82 -10.83 21.17
CA LEU A 306 -28.98 -10.83 19.71
C LEU A 306 -28.97 -12.24 19.13
N GLN A 307 -28.12 -13.13 19.64
CA GLN A 307 -28.12 -14.54 19.24
C GLN A 307 -29.44 -15.23 19.63
N ASN A 308 -29.90 -15.04 20.88
CA ASN A 308 -31.17 -15.60 21.36
C ASN A 308 -32.36 -15.09 20.55
N LEU A 309 -32.39 -13.79 20.23
CA LEU A 309 -33.43 -13.20 19.39
C LEU A 309 -33.40 -13.81 17.98
N HIS A 310 -32.21 -14.03 17.41
CA HIS A 310 -32.07 -14.68 16.11
C HIS A 310 -32.63 -16.10 16.13
N VAL A 311 -32.26 -16.90 17.14
CA VAL A 311 -32.78 -18.26 17.33
C VAL A 311 -34.29 -18.24 17.52
N SER A 312 -34.82 -17.33 18.33
CA SER A 312 -36.27 -17.20 18.57
C SER A 312 -37.06 -16.83 17.30
N ILE A 313 -36.45 -16.07 16.37
CA ILE A 313 -37.13 -15.64 15.13
C ILE A 313 -36.96 -16.66 14.00
N ARG A 314 -35.77 -17.26 13.87
CA ARG A 314 -35.38 -18.09 12.72
C ARG A 314 -35.39 -19.59 13.02
N GLY A 315 -35.44 -19.99 14.28
CA GLY A 315 -35.39 -21.39 14.72
C GLY A 315 -34.04 -22.07 14.47
N MET A 316 -33.00 -21.33 14.12
CA MET A 316 -31.67 -21.86 13.80
C MET A 316 -30.57 -20.95 14.36
N LEU A 317 -29.39 -21.53 14.63
CA LEU A 317 -28.22 -20.75 15.03
C LEU A 317 -27.76 -19.80 13.91
N PRO A 318 -27.30 -18.58 14.26
CA PRO A 318 -26.80 -17.64 13.28
C PRO A 318 -25.46 -18.15 12.71
N ALA A 319 -25.38 -18.23 11.38
CA ALA A 319 -24.12 -18.50 10.70
C ALA A 319 -23.08 -17.41 11.02
N PHE A 320 -21.79 -17.77 10.99
CA PHE A 320 -20.70 -16.84 11.32
C PHE A 320 -20.74 -15.53 10.53
N GLY A 321 -21.13 -15.56 9.25
CA GLY A 321 -21.27 -14.36 8.42
C GLY A 321 -22.32 -13.36 8.92
N VAL A 322 -23.31 -13.81 9.70
CA VAL A 322 -24.32 -12.96 10.34
C VAL A 322 -23.82 -12.38 11.66
N VAL A 323 -23.04 -13.16 12.41
CA VAL A 323 -22.49 -12.76 13.72
C VAL A 323 -21.28 -11.84 13.58
N ALA A 324 -20.43 -12.07 12.57
CA ALA A 324 -19.17 -11.36 12.40
C ALA A 324 -19.31 -9.83 12.33
N PRO A 325 -20.27 -9.23 11.60
CA PRO A 325 -20.45 -7.77 11.59
C PRO A 325 -20.74 -7.18 12.98
N VAL A 326 -21.52 -7.89 13.80
CA VAL A 326 -21.84 -7.47 15.17
C VAL A 326 -20.59 -7.54 16.05
N LEU A 327 -19.80 -8.61 15.93
CA LEU A 327 -18.53 -8.75 16.66
C LEU A 327 -17.49 -7.71 16.25
N ILE A 328 -17.43 -7.36 14.96
CA ILE A 328 -16.59 -6.27 14.45
C ILE A 328 -16.99 -4.95 15.13
N LEU A 329 -18.28 -4.64 15.14
CA LEU A 329 -18.81 -3.42 15.76
C LEU A 329 -18.54 -3.38 17.27
N PHE A 330 -18.81 -4.48 17.98
CA PHE A 330 -18.61 -4.58 19.42
C PHE A 330 -17.14 -4.53 19.82
N GLY A 331 -16.28 -5.23 19.07
CA GLY A 331 -14.84 -5.12 19.22
C GLY A 331 -14.41 -3.66 19.06
N PHE A 332 -14.76 -3.04 17.95
CA PHE A 332 -14.39 -1.65 17.65
C PHE A 332 -14.85 -0.65 18.73
N LEU A 333 -16.15 -0.65 19.07
CA LEU A 333 -16.70 0.26 20.08
C LEU A 333 -16.13 -0.04 21.47
N GLY A 334 -15.96 -1.31 21.82
CA GLY A 334 -15.30 -1.73 23.06
C GLY A 334 -13.91 -1.11 23.18
N GLY A 335 -13.10 -1.20 22.14
CA GLY A 335 -11.77 -0.58 22.08
C GLY A 335 -11.78 0.94 22.24
N VAL A 336 -12.71 1.62 21.57
CA VAL A 336 -12.89 3.08 21.66
C VAL A 336 -13.23 3.50 23.09
N ILE A 337 -14.20 2.84 23.71
CA ILE A 337 -14.68 3.18 25.06
C ILE A 337 -13.61 2.83 26.10
N VAL A 338 -12.95 1.66 25.98
CA VAL A 338 -11.84 1.26 26.87
C VAL A 338 -10.75 2.32 26.84
N ASN A 339 -10.26 2.71 25.65
CA ASN A 339 -9.18 3.68 25.53
C ASN A 339 -9.55 5.08 26.04
N SER A 340 -10.79 5.50 25.80
CA SER A 340 -11.31 6.79 26.26
C SER A 340 -11.46 6.84 27.79
N GLY A 341 -11.93 5.74 28.41
CA GLY A 341 -12.11 5.64 29.86
C GLY A 341 -10.85 5.37 30.66
N SER A 342 -9.74 4.94 30.02
CA SER A 342 -8.52 4.53 30.74
C SER A 342 -7.70 5.66 31.39
N GLY A 343 -8.09 6.92 31.19
CA GLY A 343 -7.43 8.09 31.79
C GLY A 343 -5.92 8.12 31.50
N GLY A 344 -5.13 8.26 32.58
CA GLY A 344 -3.66 8.38 32.54
C GLY A 344 -2.87 7.10 32.32
N SER A 345 -3.52 5.98 32.01
CA SER A 345 -2.82 4.72 31.70
C SER A 345 -1.89 4.89 30.49
N SER A 346 -0.73 4.22 30.43
CA SER A 346 0.18 4.31 29.28
C SER A 346 -0.45 3.75 27.99
N PHE A 347 0.00 4.21 26.81
CA PHE A 347 -0.55 3.76 25.52
C PHE A 347 -0.53 2.23 25.38
N SER A 348 0.61 1.59 25.65
CA SER A 348 0.75 0.14 25.59
C SER A 348 -0.23 -0.58 26.53
N ARG A 349 -0.47 -0.04 27.73
CA ARG A 349 -1.42 -0.62 28.69
C ARG A 349 -2.86 -0.46 28.22
N ARG A 350 -3.22 0.66 27.57
CA ARG A 350 -4.56 0.86 26.99
C ARG A 350 -4.82 -0.08 25.83
N VAL A 351 -3.85 -0.25 24.94
CA VAL A 351 -3.90 -1.23 23.85
C VAL A 351 -4.03 -2.64 24.41
N LEU A 352 -3.27 -2.99 25.44
CA LEU A 352 -3.37 -4.30 26.09
C LEU A 352 -4.76 -4.52 26.72
N MET A 353 -5.31 -3.52 27.41
CA MET A 353 -6.67 -3.62 27.99
C MET A 353 -7.76 -3.77 26.92
N ALA A 354 -7.62 -3.09 25.79
CA ALA A 354 -8.54 -3.22 24.66
C ALA A 354 -8.41 -4.60 23.98
N LEU A 355 -7.19 -5.09 23.82
CA LEU A 355 -6.93 -6.42 23.29
C LEU A 355 -7.57 -7.49 24.17
N THR A 356 -7.30 -7.45 25.48
CA THR A 356 -7.84 -8.44 26.43
C THR A 356 -9.37 -8.35 26.52
N SER A 357 -9.95 -7.15 26.54
CA SER A 357 -11.41 -7.01 26.52
C SER A 357 -12.02 -7.58 25.23
N GLY A 358 -11.38 -7.36 24.09
CA GLY A 358 -11.81 -7.93 22.81
C GLY A 358 -11.79 -9.45 22.83
N VAL A 359 -10.70 -10.06 23.27
CA VAL A 359 -10.58 -11.53 23.39
C VAL A 359 -11.70 -12.10 24.26
N VAL A 360 -11.95 -11.50 25.43
CA VAL A 360 -12.97 -11.98 26.36
C VAL A 360 -14.38 -11.81 25.81
N ILE A 361 -14.70 -10.68 25.16
CA ILE A 361 -16.00 -10.48 24.48
C ILE A 361 -16.22 -11.55 23.41
N GLY A 362 -15.20 -11.83 22.58
CA GLY A 362 -15.31 -12.83 21.52
C GLY A 362 -15.47 -14.25 22.07
N LEU A 363 -14.76 -14.58 23.16
CA LEU A 363 -14.87 -15.87 23.83
C LEU A 363 -16.26 -16.04 24.44
N LEU A 364 -16.76 -15.05 25.19
CA LEU A 364 -18.10 -15.09 25.77
C LEU A 364 -19.18 -15.14 24.69
N ALA A 365 -19.04 -14.38 23.60
CA ALA A 365 -19.98 -14.44 22.48
C ALA A 365 -20.02 -15.82 21.81
N ALA A 366 -18.87 -16.52 21.70
CA ALA A 366 -18.81 -17.89 21.20
C ALA A 366 -19.44 -18.90 22.17
N LEU A 367 -19.23 -18.72 23.48
CA LEU A 367 -19.91 -19.52 24.52
C LEU A 367 -21.44 -19.33 24.51
N GLY A 368 -21.93 -18.18 24.05
CA GLY A 368 -23.37 -17.97 23.84
C GLY A 368 -23.95 -18.91 22.79
N LEU A 369 -23.23 -19.08 21.67
CA LEU A 369 -23.63 -19.99 20.59
C LEU A 369 -23.69 -21.45 21.08
N LEU A 370 -22.78 -21.84 21.98
CA LEU A 370 -22.79 -23.13 22.66
C LEU A 370 -24.04 -23.34 23.52
N PHE A 371 -24.45 -22.31 24.25
CA PHE A 371 -25.54 -22.43 25.20
C PHE A 371 -26.91 -22.60 24.51
N PHE A 372 -27.07 -22.05 23.30
CA PHE A 372 -28.34 -22.09 22.56
C PHE A 372 -28.49 -23.31 21.64
N ASP A 373 -27.51 -24.21 21.57
CA ASP A 373 -27.59 -25.45 20.79
C ASP A 373 -26.96 -26.66 21.52
N PRO A 374 -27.66 -27.20 22.53
CA PRO A 374 -27.16 -28.35 23.29
C PRO A 374 -27.32 -29.70 22.58
N GLU A 375 -27.99 -29.77 21.43
CA GLU A 375 -28.37 -31.04 20.78
C GLU A 375 -27.54 -31.39 19.51
N THR A 376 -26.74 -30.47 18.97
CA THR A 376 -25.83 -30.82 17.87
C THR A 376 -24.65 -31.65 18.37
N GLU A 377 -24.39 -32.80 17.73
CA GLU A 377 -23.12 -33.52 17.85
C GLU A 377 -22.01 -32.65 17.25
N VAL A 378 -21.41 -31.79 18.07
CA VAL A 378 -20.49 -30.82 17.52
C VAL A 378 -19.08 -31.34 17.46
N ASN A 379 -18.49 -31.24 16.28
CA ASN A 379 -17.08 -31.47 16.04
C ASN A 379 -16.23 -30.45 16.83
N LEU A 380 -15.32 -30.97 17.68
CA LEU A 380 -14.40 -30.16 18.48
C LEU A 380 -13.60 -29.15 17.64
N ILE A 381 -13.29 -29.50 16.38
CA ILE A 381 -12.55 -28.65 15.45
C ILE A 381 -13.36 -27.42 15.05
N ASP A 382 -14.66 -27.58 14.79
CA ASP A 382 -15.54 -26.49 14.37
C ASP A 382 -15.80 -25.51 15.53
N TRP A 383 -15.88 -26.04 16.75
CA TRP A 383 -15.92 -25.22 17.97
C TRP A 383 -14.65 -24.42 18.19
N ALA A 384 -13.50 -25.08 18.15
CA ALA A 384 -12.22 -24.43 18.32
C ALA A 384 -12.03 -23.32 17.28
N SER A 385 -12.39 -23.62 16.02
CA SER A 385 -12.40 -22.64 14.93
C SER A 385 -13.29 -21.43 15.26
N THR A 386 -14.53 -21.66 15.71
CA THR A 386 -15.46 -20.58 16.04
C THR A 386 -14.96 -19.69 17.19
N ILE A 387 -14.45 -20.28 18.27
CA ILE A 387 -13.89 -19.54 19.40
C ILE A 387 -12.69 -18.71 18.93
N ILE A 388 -11.77 -19.32 18.17
CA ILE A 388 -10.57 -18.64 17.65
C ILE A 388 -10.98 -17.45 16.78
N TRP A 389 -11.91 -17.64 15.84
CA TRP A 389 -12.34 -16.58 14.93
C TRP A 389 -13.08 -15.46 15.65
N CYS A 390 -14.00 -15.77 16.56
CA CYS A 390 -14.72 -14.77 17.35
C CYS A 390 -13.75 -13.93 18.18
N SER A 391 -12.85 -14.57 18.95
CA SER A 391 -11.84 -13.88 19.75
C SER A 391 -10.85 -13.10 18.88
N PHE A 392 -10.43 -13.63 17.74
CA PHE A 392 -9.49 -12.96 16.84
C PHE A 392 -10.09 -11.69 16.24
N ILE A 393 -11.32 -11.75 15.73
CA ILE A 393 -12.02 -10.60 15.14
C ILE A 393 -12.23 -9.51 16.20
N THR A 394 -12.83 -9.85 17.34
CA THR A 394 -13.11 -8.85 18.39
C THR A 394 -11.83 -8.25 18.96
N ALA A 395 -10.77 -9.04 19.16
CA ALA A 395 -9.46 -8.56 19.60
C ALA A 395 -8.81 -7.60 18.59
N THR A 396 -8.86 -7.95 17.30
CA THR A 396 -8.31 -7.13 16.21
C THR A 396 -9.02 -5.79 16.12
N PHE A 397 -10.36 -5.81 16.10
CA PHE A 397 -11.14 -4.58 15.98
C PHE A 397 -11.14 -3.75 17.26
N SER A 398 -11.07 -4.35 18.45
CA SER A 398 -10.90 -3.63 19.72
C SER A 398 -9.54 -2.94 19.80
N THR A 399 -8.47 -3.62 19.41
CA THR A 399 -7.15 -3.01 19.30
C THR A 399 -7.18 -1.85 18.30
N THR A 400 -7.80 -2.05 17.15
CA THR A 400 -7.94 -1.01 16.11
C THR A 400 -8.72 0.20 16.62
N GLY A 401 -9.86 -0.01 17.28
CA GLY A 401 -10.66 1.07 17.89
C GLY A 401 -9.87 1.86 18.93
N ALA A 402 -9.13 1.17 19.80
CA ALA A 402 -8.29 1.81 20.81
C ALA A 402 -7.19 2.68 20.19
N VAL A 403 -6.51 2.18 19.15
CA VAL A 403 -5.45 2.89 18.43
C VAL A 403 -6.02 4.09 17.66
N LEU A 404 -7.10 3.91 16.91
CA LEU A 404 -7.73 5.01 16.16
C LEU A 404 -8.24 6.13 17.05
N THR A 405 -8.65 5.79 18.28
CA THR A 405 -9.07 6.79 19.27
C THR A 405 -7.92 7.70 19.68
N GLU A 406 -6.66 7.26 19.59
CA GLU A 406 -5.50 8.14 19.78
C GLU A 406 -5.27 9.10 18.61
N PHE A 407 -5.72 8.73 17.40
CA PHE A 407 -5.54 9.55 16.20
C PHE A 407 -6.62 10.61 16.02
N LYS A 408 -7.85 10.37 16.51
CA LYS A 408 -8.95 11.33 16.41
C LYS A 408 -8.79 12.52 17.37
N VAL A 409 -8.67 13.70 16.78
CA VAL A 409 -9.29 14.96 17.23
C VAL A 409 -10.45 15.20 16.28
#